data_AF-A0A4Y1ZA62-F1
#
_entry.id   AF-A0A4Y1ZA62-F1
#
_cell.length_a   1.000
_cell.length_b   1.000
_cell.length_c   1.000
_cell.angle_alpha   90.00
_cell.angle_beta   90.00
_cell.angle_gamma   90.00
#
_symmetry.space_group_name_H-M   'P 1'
#
loop_
_entity.id
_entity.type
_entity.pdbx_description
1 polymer ?
#
loop_
_entity_poly.entity_id
_entity_poly.type
_entity_poly.pdbx_seq_one_letter_code
_entity_poly.pdbx_strand_id
1 'polypeptide(L)'
;MNIDELLVVTFTKAAASEMRERIGKALDQCLVAEPNHLFLRRQQGLLGKASIMTLHAFCMSVVKHYYYFLDLDPGFRLLDETEAQLMREEVLEGLLETYYASNDPQFYQLVDRYSGDRSDDALNQLLLRIYEFSMSHPWPEIWLDHLAETYHVASETSLDQCEWLSELKEALAQTINGTVHAMREAVRLCGEPGGPSVYTETLLEELHALEQLQAAAGSEWQVLRAAVLSVSFGKLKPVRGKEVLPQLKDQVKKYATR
;
A
#
# COMPACT_ATOMS: atom_id res chain seq x y z
N MET A 1 -8.54 -40.78 19.84
CA MET A 1 -7.97 -39.56 19.26
C MET A 1 -6.48 -39.76 19.09
N ASN A 2 -5.99 -39.70 17.87
CA ASN A 2 -4.58 -39.81 17.52
C ASN A 2 -4.02 -38.46 17.06
N ILE A 3 -2.70 -38.31 17.08
CA ILE A 3 -2.03 -37.06 16.70
C ILE A 3 -2.16 -36.71 15.22
N ASP A 4 -2.40 -37.70 14.35
CA ASP A 4 -2.68 -37.51 12.92
C ASP A 4 -4.13 -37.07 12.62
N GLU A 5 -4.99 -37.07 13.63
CA GLU A 5 -6.36 -36.53 13.55
C GLU A 5 -6.41 -35.05 13.96
N LEU A 6 -5.26 -34.44 14.28
CA LEU A 6 -5.13 -33.03 14.66
C LEU A 6 -4.54 -32.20 13.51
N LEU A 7 -5.20 -31.08 13.21
CA LEU A 7 -4.64 -30.03 12.36
C LEU A 7 -4.08 -28.91 13.25
N VAL A 8 -2.77 -28.70 13.17
CA VAL A 8 -2.08 -27.64 13.90
C VAL A 8 -1.36 -26.73 12.91
N VAL A 9 -1.82 -25.49 12.83
CA VAL A 9 -1.34 -24.50 11.86
C VAL A 9 -0.49 -23.45 12.55
N THR A 10 0.63 -23.07 11.92
CA THR A 10 1.55 -22.03 12.41
C THR A 10 1.88 -21.03 11.31
N PHE A 11 2.50 -19.90 11.67
CA PHE A 11 2.86 -18.87 10.72
C PHE A 11 4.10 -19.25 9.89
N THR A 12 5.13 -19.83 10.52
CA THR A 12 6.39 -20.14 9.87
C THR A 12 6.70 -21.63 9.86
N LYS A 13 7.46 -22.08 8.85
CA LYS A 13 7.95 -23.47 8.79
C LYS A 13 8.81 -23.81 10.02
N ALA A 14 9.56 -22.84 10.54
CA ALA A 14 10.37 -23.00 11.74
C ALA A 14 9.52 -23.27 12.98
N ALA A 15 8.43 -22.50 13.19
CA ALA A 15 7.51 -22.71 14.29
C ALA A 15 6.81 -24.07 14.22
N ALA A 16 6.41 -24.52 13.03
CA ALA A 16 5.86 -25.87 12.82
C ALA A 16 6.89 -26.96 13.20
N SER A 17 8.15 -26.80 12.78
CA SER A 17 9.24 -27.74 13.09
C SER A 17 9.55 -27.77 14.58
N GLU A 18 9.68 -26.61 15.22
CA GLU A 18 9.91 -26.48 16.66
C GLU A 18 8.78 -27.14 17.45
N MET A 19 7.53 -26.90 17.07
CA MET A 19 6.37 -27.50 17.72
C MET A 19 6.39 -29.03 17.60
N ARG A 20 6.71 -29.56 16.42
CA ARG A 20 6.87 -31.01 16.21
C ARG A 20 7.97 -31.58 17.10
N GLU A 21 9.11 -30.92 17.19
CA GLU A 21 10.23 -31.35 18.02
C GLU A 21 9.86 -31.33 19.51
N ARG A 22 9.18 -30.28 19.98
CA ARG A 22 8.72 -30.17 21.36
C ARG A 22 7.72 -31.27 21.74
N ILE A 23 6.78 -31.59 20.86
CA ILE A 23 5.83 -32.68 21.07
C ILE A 23 6.56 -34.02 21.11
N GLY A 24 7.49 -34.27 20.18
CA GLY A 24 8.29 -35.49 20.16
C GLY A 24 9.10 -35.68 21.45
N LYS A 25 9.77 -34.62 21.93
CA LYS A 25 10.50 -34.65 23.20
C LYS A 25 9.60 -34.95 24.40
N ALA A 26 8.40 -34.36 24.45
CA ALA A 26 7.46 -34.62 25.53
C ALA A 26 6.96 -36.08 25.51
N LEU A 27 6.67 -36.63 24.33
CA LEU A 27 6.29 -38.03 24.17
C LEU A 27 7.43 -38.99 24.58
N ASP A 28 8.67 -38.67 24.20
CA ASP A 28 9.85 -39.45 24.61
C ASP A 28 10.03 -39.43 26.14
N GLN A 29 9.85 -38.29 26.80
CA GLN A 29 9.91 -38.17 28.26
C GLN A 29 8.85 -39.03 28.95
N CYS A 30 7.61 -39.02 28.45
CA CYS A 30 6.55 -39.88 28.97
C CYS A 30 6.86 -41.38 28.74
N LEU A 31 7.46 -41.73 27.60
CA LEU A 31 7.89 -43.11 27.30
C LEU A 31 9.06 -43.58 28.17
N VAL A 32 9.93 -42.68 28.65
CA VAL A 32 10.96 -43.03 29.64
C VAL A 32 10.31 -43.43 30.97
N ALA A 33 9.28 -42.70 31.40
CA ALA A 33 8.54 -43.01 32.62
C ALA A 33 7.67 -44.28 32.49
N GLU A 34 7.05 -44.48 31.32
CA GLU A 34 6.18 -45.62 31.05
C GLU A 34 6.53 -46.34 29.71
N PRO A 35 7.61 -47.15 29.68
CA PRO A 35 8.15 -47.71 28.43
C PRO A 35 7.18 -48.62 27.67
N ASN A 36 6.23 -49.25 28.36
CA ASN A 36 5.29 -50.20 27.78
C ASN A 36 3.92 -49.58 27.43
N HIS A 37 3.77 -48.26 27.55
CA HIS A 37 2.51 -47.59 27.25
C HIS A 37 2.23 -47.57 25.73
N LEU A 38 1.42 -48.53 25.27
CA LEU A 38 1.16 -48.78 23.84
C LEU A 38 0.66 -47.54 23.09
N PHE A 39 -0.20 -46.75 23.72
CA PHE A 39 -0.74 -45.54 23.10
C PHE A 39 0.36 -44.49 22.85
N LEU A 40 1.30 -44.30 23.79
CA LEU A 40 2.37 -43.31 23.64
C LEU A 40 3.35 -43.72 22.53
N ARG A 41 3.69 -45.00 22.44
CA ARG A 41 4.51 -45.54 21.34
C ARG A 41 3.85 -45.32 19.99
N ARG A 42 2.53 -45.54 19.92
CA ARG A 42 1.75 -45.27 18.70
C ARG A 42 1.78 -43.79 18.33
N GLN A 43 1.55 -42.87 19.29
CA GLN A 43 1.60 -41.44 19.01
C GLN A 43 2.98 -40.99 18.54
N GLN A 44 4.05 -41.53 19.12
CA GLN A 44 5.42 -41.24 18.69
C GLN A 44 5.67 -41.66 17.24
N GLY A 45 5.18 -42.83 16.83
CA GLY A 45 5.24 -43.29 15.44
C GLY A 45 4.38 -42.49 14.46
N LEU A 46 3.28 -41.88 14.95
CA LEU A 46 2.37 -41.06 14.14
C LEU A 46 2.81 -39.60 14.02
N LEU A 47 3.76 -39.13 14.83
CA LEU A 47 4.22 -37.74 14.83
C LEU A 47 4.71 -37.25 13.46
N GLY A 48 5.36 -38.13 12.68
CA GLY A 48 5.81 -37.81 11.31
C GLY A 48 4.67 -37.61 10.31
N LYS A 49 3.48 -38.17 10.59
CA LYS A 49 2.25 -38.02 9.78
C LYS A 49 1.33 -36.92 10.30
N ALA A 50 1.60 -36.36 11.48
CA ALA A 50 0.77 -35.33 12.07
C ALA A 50 0.76 -34.04 11.24
N SER A 51 -0.42 -33.43 11.09
CA SER A 51 -0.62 -32.20 10.31
C SER A 51 -0.17 -30.96 11.08
N ILE A 52 1.13 -30.86 11.37
CA ILE A 52 1.78 -29.72 12.01
C ILE A 52 2.54 -28.94 10.92
N MET A 53 1.96 -27.87 10.39
CA MET A 53 2.50 -27.17 9.23
C MET A 53 2.06 -25.70 9.17
N THR A 54 2.45 -24.99 8.11
CA THR A 54 1.94 -23.63 7.84
C THR A 54 0.60 -23.69 7.13
N LEU A 55 -0.16 -22.59 7.17
CA LEU A 55 -1.43 -22.49 6.44
C LEU A 55 -1.23 -22.76 4.94
N HIS A 56 -0.17 -22.19 4.35
CA HIS A 56 0.20 -22.42 2.95
C HIS A 56 0.42 -23.91 2.62
N ALA A 57 1.16 -24.64 3.47
CA ALA A 57 1.41 -26.06 3.26
C ALA A 57 0.12 -26.88 3.36
N PHE A 58 -0.76 -26.51 4.30
CA PHE A 58 -2.07 -27.13 4.43
C PHE A 58 -2.93 -26.87 3.18
N CYS A 59 -3.10 -25.62 2.76
CA CYS A 59 -3.87 -25.27 1.56
C CYS A 59 -3.34 -25.99 0.32
N MET A 60 -2.01 -26.07 0.16
CA MET A 60 -1.37 -26.83 -0.92
C MET A 60 -1.75 -28.32 -0.88
N SER A 61 -1.79 -28.94 0.30
CA SER A 61 -2.21 -30.33 0.45
C SER A 61 -3.68 -30.54 0.05
N VAL A 62 -4.56 -29.59 0.38
CA VAL A 62 -5.97 -29.60 0.01
C VAL A 62 -6.13 -29.50 -1.50
N VAL A 63 -5.49 -28.51 -2.14
CA VAL A 63 -5.53 -28.33 -3.59
C VAL A 63 -5.00 -29.55 -4.32
N LYS A 64 -3.88 -30.14 -3.88
CA LYS A 64 -3.33 -31.38 -4.47
C LYS A 64 -4.26 -32.57 -4.33
N HIS A 65 -4.99 -32.67 -3.22
CA HIS A 65 -5.91 -33.78 -3.01
C HIS A 65 -7.18 -33.64 -3.86
N TYR A 66 -7.63 -32.40 -4.07
CA TYR A 66 -8.91 -32.06 -4.70
C TYR A 66 -8.73 -31.33 -6.05
N TYR A 67 -7.59 -31.50 -6.72
CA TYR A 67 -7.24 -30.75 -7.94
C TYR A 67 -8.29 -30.89 -9.05
N TYR A 68 -8.94 -32.06 -9.12
CA TYR A 68 -9.95 -32.40 -10.12
C TYR A 68 -11.26 -31.61 -9.96
N PHE A 69 -11.47 -30.92 -8.84
CA PHE A 69 -12.58 -29.98 -8.67
C PHE A 69 -12.26 -28.58 -9.21
N LEU A 70 -10.99 -28.26 -9.47
CA LEU A 70 -10.50 -26.90 -9.73
C LEU A 70 -10.00 -26.69 -11.17
N ASP A 71 -10.23 -27.64 -12.08
CA ASP A 71 -9.68 -27.65 -13.45
C ASP A 71 -8.15 -27.45 -13.48
N LEU A 72 -7.46 -28.01 -12.48
CA LEU A 72 -6.00 -27.97 -12.37
C LEU A 72 -5.37 -29.26 -12.89
N ASP A 73 -4.22 -29.16 -13.54
CA ASP A 73 -3.42 -30.34 -13.88
C ASP A 73 -2.81 -30.94 -12.60
N PRO A 74 -2.82 -32.28 -12.41
CA PRO A 74 -2.23 -32.91 -11.21
C PRO A 74 -0.73 -32.63 -11.03
N GLY A 75 -0.02 -32.33 -12.12
CA GLY A 75 1.39 -31.94 -12.17
C GLY A 75 1.63 -30.45 -11.96
N PHE A 76 0.63 -29.67 -11.53
CA PHE A 76 0.81 -28.25 -11.27
C PHE A 76 1.97 -28.01 -10.28
N ARG A 77 2.67 -26.89 -10.51
CA ARG A 77 3.71 -26.41 -9.60
C ARG A 77 3.37 -25.02 -9.12
N LEU A 78 3.88 -24.69 -7.94
CA LEU A 78 3.94 -23.29 -7.53
C LEU A 78 4.96 -22.56 -8.41
N LEU A 79 4.56 -21.38 -8.84
CA LEU A 79 5.45 -20.39 -9.41
C LEU A 79 6.26 -19.75 -8.29
N ASP A 80 7.50 -19.40 -8.58
CA ASP A 80 8.21 -18.45 -7.72
C ASP A 80 7.71 -17.03 -7.95
N GLU A 81 8.11 -16.10 -7.07
CA GLU A 81 7.65 -14.71 -7.12
C GLU A 81 8.07 -14.00 -8.40
N THR A 82 9.25 -14.30 -8.94
CA THR A 82 9.76 -13.68 -10.17
C THR A 82 9.02 -14.19 -11.39
N GLU A 83 8.81 -15.51 -11.49
CA GLU A 83 8.00 -16.11 -12.56
C GLU A 83 6.57 -15.58 -12.55
N ALA A 84 5.95 -15.50 -11.37
CA ALA A 84 4.59 -14.97 -11.23
C ALA A 84 4.52 -13.49 -11.62
N GLN A 85 5.53 -12.69 -11.25
CA GLN A 85 5.59 -11.28 -11.63
C GLN A 85 5.73 -11.10 -13.14
N LEU A 86 6.66 -11.79 -13.78
CA LEU A 86 6.88 -11.70 -15.23
C LEU A 86 5.61 -12.07 -16.01
N MET A 87 4.93 -13.15 -15.62
CA MET A 87 3.66 -13.52 -16.26
C MET A 87 2.56 -12.48 -16.08
N ARG A 88 2.48 -11.81 -14.91
CA ARG A 88 1.51 -10.73 -14.72
C ARG A 88 1.82 -9.54 -15.60
N GLU A 89 3.09 -9.18 -15.72
CA GLU A 89 3.56 -8.09 -16.58
C GLU A 89 3.23 -8.38 -18.06
N GLU A 90 3.54 -9.59 -18.55
CA GLU A 90 3.22 -10.02 -19.91
C GLU A 90 1.71 -10.00 -20.21
N VAL A 91 0.89 -10.50 -19.28
CA VAL A 91 -0.58 -10.50 -19.43
C VAL A 91 -1.13 -9.08 -19.41
N LEU A 92 -0.62 -8.22 -18.54
CA LEU A 92 -1.05 -6.83 -18.43
C LEU A 92 -0.69 -6.04 -19.69
N GLU A 93 0.52 -6.23 -20.22
CA GLU A 93 0.97 -5.61 -21.46
C GLU A 93 0.02 -5.99 -22.63
N GLY A 94 -0.22 -7.28 -22.84
CA GLY A 94 -1.12 -7.74 -23.90
C GLY A 94 -2.59 -7.29 -23.71
N LEU A 95 -3.05 -7.18 -22.46
CA LEU A 95 -4.37 -6.63 -22.15
C LEU A 95 -4.45 -5.16 -22.58
N LEU A 96 -3.48 -4.34 -22.17
CA LEU A 96 -3.45 -2.92 -22.51
C LEU A 96 -3.29 -2.68 -24.01
N GLU A 97 -2.45 -3.45 -24.70
CA GLU A 97 -2.35 -3.40 -26.17
C GLU A 97 -3.71 -3.62 -26.84
N THR A 98 -4.50 -4.59 -26.33
CA THR A 98 -5.85 -4.85 -26.82
C THR A 98 -6.78 -3.65 -26.59
N TYR A 99 -6.71 -3.01 -25.42
CA TYR A 99 -7.51 -1.81 -25.13
C TYR A 99 -7.06 -0.59 -25.95
N TYR A 100 -5.76 -0.40 -26.18
CA TYR A 100 -5.26 0.62 -27.09
C TYR A 100 -5.76 0.41 -28.52
N ALA A 101 -5.82 -0.84 -28.99
CA ALA A 101 -6.37 -1.15 -30.32
C ALA A 101 -7.90 -0.95 -30.42
N SER A 102 -8.62 -0.99 -29.30
CA SER A 102 -10.08 -0.91 -29.26
C SER A 102 -10.66 0.47 -29.60
N ASN A 103 -9.87 1.54 -29.49
CA ASN A 103 -10.31 2.94 -29.61
C ASN A 103 -11.45 3.33 -28.66
N ASP A 104 -11.55 2.70 -27.49
CA ASP A 104 -12.54 3.07 -26.48
C ASP A 104 -12.22 4.43 -25.83
N PRO A 105 -13.08 5.46 -26.00
CA PRO A 105 -12.89 6.76 -25.36
C PRO A 105 -12.83 6.72 -23.84
N GLN A 106 -13.50 5.75 -23.19
CA GLN A 106 -13.46 5.61 -21.73
C GLN A 106 -12.09 5.14 -21.26
N PHE A 107 -11.48 4.21 -21.99
CA PHE A 107 -10.11 3.76 -21.73
C PHE A 107 -9.09 4.90 -21.88
N TYR A 108 -9.19 5.71 -22.94
CA TYR A 108 -8.29 6.85 -23.09
C TYR A 108 -8.41 7.87 -21.94
N GLN A 109 -9.62 8.09 -21.41
CA GLN A 109 -9.79 8.92 -20.22
C GLN A 109 -9.13 8.32 -18.97
N LEU A 110 -9.08 6.99 -18.85
CA LEU A 110 -8.37 6.32 -17.76
C LEU A 110 -6.86 6.56 -17.90
N VAL A 111 -6.31 6.34 -19.11
CA VAL A 111 -4.89 6.57 -19.43
C VAL A 111 -4.50 8.01 -19.13
N ASP A 112 -5.24 8.99 -19.65
CA ASP A 112 -4.96 10.42 -19.45
C ASP A 112 -4.97 10.84 -17.98
N ARG A 113 -5.73 10.16 -17.12
CA ARG A 113 -5.86 10.50 -15.69
C ARG A 113 -4.80 9.85 -14.81
N TYR A 114 -4.30 8.68 -15.18
CA TYR A 114 -3.49 7.83 -14.30
C TYR A 114 -2.11 7.47 -14.88
N SER A 115 -1.81 7.80 -16.12
CA SER A 115 -0.47 7.73 -16.71
C SER A 115 0.37 8.96 -16.33
N GLY A 116 1.69 8.84 -16.48
CA GLY A 116 2.61 9.97 -16.34
C GLY A 116 2.82 10.71 -17.67
N ASP A 117 3.50 11.86 -17.63
CA ASP A 117 3.76 12.71 -18.81
C ASP A 117 4.47 12.00 -19.99
N ARG A 118 5.13 10.87 -19.73
CA ARG A 118 6.03 10.19 -20.68
C ARG A 118 5.78 8.69 -20.82
N SER A 119 5.00 8.07 -19.95
CA SER A 119 4.77 6.62 -19.95
C SER A 119 3.53 6.25 -19.14
N ASP A 120 3.00 5.06 -19.45
CA ASP A 120 1.84 4.46 -18.77
C ASP A 120 2.25 3.60 -17.57
N ASP A 121 3.52 3.64 -17.16
CA ASP A 121 4.05 2.83 -16.05
C ASP A 121 3.26 3.05 -14.75
N ALA A 122 2.80 4.28 -14.52
CA ALA A 122 1.99 4.62 -13.35
C ALA A 122 0.62 3.92 -13.37
N LEU A 123 -0.01 3.81 -14.54
CA LEU A 123 -1.24 3.07 -14.74
C LEU A 123 -1.00 1.56 -14.53
N ASN A 124 0.09 1.02 -15.07
CA ASN A 124 0.44 -0.39 -14.91
C ASN A 124 0.59 -0.77 -13.43
N GLN A 125 1.34 0.03 -12.68
CA GLN A 125 1.53 -0.16 -11.24
C GLN A 125 0.22 -0.02 -10.48
N LEU A 126 -0.65 0.92 -10.87
CA LEU A 126 -1.96 1.09 -10.24
C LEU A 126 -2.83 -0.16 -10.43
N LEU A 127 -2.91 -0.70 -11.65
CA LEU A 127 -3.70 -1.89 -11.97
C LEU A 127 -3.20 -3.12 -11.20
N LEU A 128 -1.89 -3.35 -11.19
CA LEU A 128 -1.28 -4.45 -10.43
C LEU A 128 -1.56 -4.31 -8.93
N ARG A 129 -1.43 -3.10 -8.38
CA ARG A 129 -1.70 -2.85 -6.96
C ARG A 129 -3.16 -3.09 -6.59
N ILE A 130 -4.11 -2.68 -7.43
CA ILE A 130 -5.53 -2.93 -7.23
C ILE A 130 -5.80 -4.44 -7.25
N TYR A 131 -5.23 -5.16 -8.22
CA TYR A 131 -5.35 -6.61 -8.31
C TYR A 131 -4.74 -7.33 -7.09
N GLU A 132 -3.53 -6.96 -6.68
CA GLU A 132 -2.88 -7.58 -5.52
C GLU A 132 -3.66 -7.32 -4.22
N PHE A 133 -4.22 -6.13 -4.08
CA PHE A 133 -5.03 -5.79 -2.93
C PHE A 133 -6.36 -6.56 -2.94
N SER A 134 -7.03 -6.68 -4.10
CA SER A 134 -8.27 -7.44 -4.21
C SER A 134 -8.09 -8.92 -3.85
N MET A 135 -6.93 -9.50 -4.17
CA MET A 135 -6.57 -10.89 -3.82
C MET A 135 -6.38 -11.13 -2.31
N SER A 136 -6.32 -10.07 -1.50
CA SER A 136 -6.36 -10.20 -0.03
C SER A 136 -7.78 -10.42 0.52
N HIS A 137 -8.81 -10.22 -0.30
CA HIS A 137 -10.20 -10.45 0.05
C HIS A 137 -10.67 -11.85 -0.39
N PRO A 138 -11.60 -12.49 0.36
CA PRO A 138 -12.09 -13.83 0.00
C PRO A 138 -12.81 -13.90 -1.36
N TRP A 139 -13.41 -12.78 -1.81
CA TRP A 139 -14.08 -12.66 -3.11
C TRP A 139 -13.58 -11.40 -3.84
N PRO A 140 -12.46 -11.49 -4.58
CA PRO A 140 -11.83 -10.33 -5.22
C PRO A 140 -12.74 -9.57 -6.19
N GLU A 141 -13.50 -10.28 -7.04
CA GLU A 141 -14.41 -9.67 -8.02
C GLU A 141 -15.53 -8.86 -7.35
N ILE A 142 -16.20 -9.45 -6.35
CA ILE A 142 -17.25 -8.76 -5.57
C ILE A 142 -16.69 -7.52 -4.87
N TRP A 143 -15.45 -7.61 -4.37
CA TRP A 143 -14.80 -6.46 -3.76
C TRP A 143 -14.50 -5.34 -4.76
N LEU A 144 -14.04 -5.67 -5.97
CA LEU A 144 -13.82 -4.71 -7.05
C LEU A 144 -15.12 -4.03 -7.49
N ASP A 145 -16.21 -4.79 -7.60
CA ASP A 145 -17.53 -4.26 -7.96
C ASP A 145 -18.02 -3.26 -6.91
N HIS A 146 -17.97 -3.62 -5.62
CA HIS A 146 -18.33 -2.70 -4.54
C HIS A 146 -17.44 -1.45 -4.51
N LEU A 147 -16.14 -1.58 -4.82
CA LEU A 147 -15.25 -0.43 -4.89
C LEU A 147 -15.71 0.55 -5.97
N ALA A 148 -16.08 0.06 -7.16
CA ALA A 148 -16.60 0.89 -8.24
C ALA A 148 -17.92 1.57 -7.85
N GLU A 149 -18.82 0.86 -7.15
CA GLU A 149 -20.08 1.41 -6.66
C GLU A 149 -19.92 2.61 -5.73
N THR A 150 -18.83 2.68 -4.93
CA THR A 150 -18.57 3.85 -4.07
C THR A 150 -18.36 5.16 -4.84
N TYR A 151 -18.02 5.08 -6.13
CA TYR A 151 -17.88 6.24 -7.02
C TYR A 151 -19.19 6.61 -7.73
N HIS A 152 -20.25 5.80 -7.59
CA HIS A 152 -21.58 6.11 -8.12
C HIS A 152 -22.30 7.11 -7.22
N VAL A 153 -21.87 8.37 -7.30
CA VAL A 153 -22.54 9.50 -6.64
C VAL A 153 -23.69 9.97 -7.51
N ALA A 154 -24.94 9.85 -7.04
CA ALA A 154 -26.09 10.37 -7.76
C ALA A 154 -25.92 11.88 -7.99
N SER A 155 -26.35 12.39 -9.14
CA SER A 155 -26.10 13.77 -9.64
C SER A 155 -26.48 14.89 -8.66
N GLU A 156 -27.40 14.60 -7.73
CA GLU A 156 -27.94 15.54 -6.74
C GLU A 156 -27.23 15.48 -5.37
N THR A 157 -26.31 14.53 -5.20
CA THR A 157 -25.60 14.28 -3.93
C THR A 157 -24.34 15.12 -3.91
N SER A 158 -24.12 15.89 -2.83
CA SER A 158 -22.86 16.59 -2.65
C SER A 158 -21.71 15.60 -2.49
N LEU A 159 -20.57 15.87 -3.13
CA LEU A 159 -19.35 15.09 -2.94
C LEU A 159 -18.94 15.03 -1.46
N ASP A 160 -19.27 16.06 -0.68
CA ASP A 160 -19.04 16.13 0.78
C ASP A 160 -19.73 15.02 1.59
N GLN A 161 -20.66 14.28 0.99
CA GLN A 161 -21.33 13.13 1.62
C GLN A 161 -20.61 11.80 1.35
N CYS A 162 -19.60 11.80 0.48
CA CYS A 162 -18.83 10.59 0.16
C CYS A 162 -17.83 10.29 1.29
N GLU A 163 -17.85 9.04 1.80
CA GLU A 163 -16.95 8.63 2.89
C GLU A 163 -15.47 8.77 2.53
N TRP A 164 -15.08 8.42 1.30
CA TRP A 164 -13.68 8.56 0.86
C TRP A 164 -13.19 10.02 0.86
N LEU A 165 -14.10 10.99 0.76
CA LEU A 165 -13.73 12.40 0.71
C LEU A 165 -13.37 12.97 2.08
N SER A 166 -13.97 12.46 3.16
CA SER A 166 -13.60 12.90 4.52
C SER A 166 -12.16 12.50 4.82
N GLU A 167 -11.78 11.26 4.52
CA GLU A 167 -10.40 10.77 4.66
C GLU A 167 -9.42 11.57 3.80
N LEU A 168 -9.79 11.88 2.55
CA LEU A 168 -8.98 12.72 1.66
C LEU A 168 -8.81 14.14 2.24
N LYS A 169 -9.88 14.74 2.77
CA LYS A 169 -9.82 16.07 3.40
C LYS A 169 -8.93 16.08 4.63
N GLU A 170 -8.96 15.03 5.45
CA GLU A 170 -8.07 14.89 6.59
C GLU A 170 -6.60 14.79 6.16
N ALA A 171 -6.29 13.95 5.17
CA ALA A 171 -4.95 13.81 4.62
C ALA A 171 -4.44 15.14 3.99
N LEU A 172 -5.31 15.85 3.27
CA LEU A 172 -5.02 17.17 2.73
C LEU A 172 -4.77 18.19 3.84
N ALA A 173 -5.61 18.22 4.88
CA ALA A 173 -5.44 19.13 6.01
C ALA A 173 -4.11 18.88 6.74
N GLN A 174 -3.74 17.62 6.95
CA GLN A 174 -2.43 17.26 7.52
C GLN A 174 -1.27 17.76 6.64
N THR A 175 -1.37 17.55 5.32
CA THR A 175 -0.37 18.01 4.34
C THR A 175 -0.25 19.53 4.30
N ILE A 176 -1.38 20.25 4.32
CA ILE A 176 -1.43 21.71 4.34
C ILE A 176 -0.80 22.23 5.64
N ASN A 177 -1.17 21.65 6.79
CA ASN A 177 -0.60 22.03 8.10
C ASN A 177 0.92 21.83 8.14
N GLY A 178 1.41 20.70 7.62
CA GLY A 178 2.85 20.42 7.50
C GLY A 178 3.56 21.45 6.62
N THR A 179 2.97 21.79 5.48
CA THR A 179 3.51 22.79 4.54
C THR A 179 3.54 24.19 5.14
N VAL A 180 2.47 24.62 5.82
CA VAL A 180 2.44 25.91 6.53
C VAL A 180 3.53 25.97 7.60
N HIS A 181 3.69 24.91 8.40
CA HIS A 181 4.73 24.86 9.42
C HIS A 181 6.14 24.95 8.80
N ALA A 182 6.41 24.21 7.73
CA ALA A 182 7.66 24.29 6.98
C ALA A 182 7.92 25.70 6.44
N MET A 183 6.89 26.36 5.92
CA MET A 183 7.00 27.72 5.38
C MET A 183 7.25 28.77 6.47
N ARG A 184 6.61 28.65 7.64
CA ARG A 184 6.89 29.51 8.81
C ARG A 184 8.34 29.38 9.25
N GLU A 185 8.89 28.17 9.25
CA GLU A 185 10.29 27.93 9.57
C GLU A 185 11.23 28.55 8.52
N ALA A 186 10.89 28.45 7.23
CA ALA A 186 11.64 29.10 6.16
C ALA A 186 11.71 30.64 6.33
N VAL A 187 10.57 31.27 6.66
CA VAL A 187 10.49 32.71 6.96
C VAL A 187 11.34 33.06 8.20
N ARG A 188 11.30 32.23 9.24
CA ARG A 188 12.11 32.42 10.46
C ARG A 188 13.61 32.43 10.14
N LEU A 189 14.09 31.45 9.37
CA LEU A 189 15.50 31.32 8.96
C LEU A 189 15.97 32.49 8.08
N CYS A 190 15.08 33.10 7.29
CA CYS A 190 15.40 34.32 6.55
C CYS A 190 15.70 35.53 7.46
N GLY A 191 15.11 35.58 8.65
CA GLY A 191 15.31 36.64 9.64
C GLY A 191 16.49 36.43 10.59
N GLU A 192 17.15 35.26 10.56
CA GLU A 192 18.31 34.99 11.39
C GLU A 192 19.57 35.74 10.90
N PRO A 193 20.55 36.00 11.79
CA PRO A 193 21.85 36.53 11.39
C PRO A 193 22.52 35.63 10.32
N GLY A 194 22.79 36.19 9.14
CA GLY A 194 23.33 35.44 8.00
C GLY A 194 22.29 34.67 7.17
N GLY A 195 20.99 34.86 7.46
CA GLY A 195 19.88 34.32 6.68
C GLY A 195 19.67 35.04 5.34
N PRO A 196 19.05 34.39 4.33
CA PRO A 196 18.76 35.00 3.04
C PRO A 196 17.55 35.92 3.10
N SER A 197 17.70 37.11 3.67
CA SER A 197 16.62 38.10 3.86
C SER A 197 15.91 38.51 2.56
N VAL A 198 16.59 38.39 1.41
CA VAL A 198 16.04 38.67 0.07
C VAL A 198 14.83 37.77 -0.27
N TYR A 199 14.70 36.60 0.35
CA TYR A 199 13.57 35.69 0.14
C TYR A 199 12.33 36.04 1.00
N THR A 200 12.49 36.84 2.06
CA THR A 200 11.45 37.06 3.09
C THR A 200 10.12 37.53 2.52
N GLU A 201 10.14 38.52 1.61
CA GLU A 201 8.93 39.07 1.00
C GLU A 201 8.16 37.99 0.22
N THR A 202 8.85 37.24 -0.65
CA THR A 202 8.24 36.16 -1.44
C THR A 202 7.69 35.04 -0.55
N LEU A 203 8.44 34.63 0.48
CA LEU A 203 8.01 33.58 1.40
C LEU A 203 6.84 34.01 2.30
N LEU A 204 6.75 35.30 2.65
CA LEU A 204 5.61 35.84 3.41
C LEU A 204 4.33 35.86 2.56
N GLU A 205 4.43 36.24 1.27
CA GLU A 205 3.30 36.17 0.34
C GLU A 205 2.81 34.73 0.17
N GLU A 206 3.73 33.78 -0.02
CA GLU A 206 3.42 32.34 -0.14
C GLU A 206 2.84 31.77 1.16
N LEU A 207 3.41 32.14 2.32
CA LEU A 207 2.88 31.75 3.61
C LEU A 207 1.45 32.26 3.80
N HIS A 208 1.16 33.51 3.42
CA HIS A 208 -0.18 34.06 3.53
C HIS A 208 -1.19 33.28 2.67
N ALA A 209 -0.83 32.91 1.44
CA ALA A 209 -1.66 32.07 0.58
C ALA A 209 -1.91 30.67 1.21
N LEU A 210 -0.88 30.07 1.81
CA LEU A 210 -0.99 28.78 2.49
C LEU A 210 -1.84 28.85 3.77
N GLU A 211 -1.77 29.95 4.51
CA GLU A 211 -2.61 30.19 5.70
C GLU A 211 -4.09 30.38 5.33
N GLN A 212 -4.37 31.03 4.19
CA GLN A 212 -5.74 31.08 3.64
C GLN A 212 -6.23 29.69 3.24
N LEU A 213 -5.38 28.87 2.60
CA LEU A 213 -5.70 27.47 2.28
C LEU A 213 -5.94 26.64 3.56
N GLN A 214 -5.13 26.84 4.60
CA GLN A 214 -5.30 26.19 5.90
C GLN A 214 -6.65 26.55 6.54
N ALA A 215 -7.07 27.81 6.48
CA ALA A 215 -8.38 28.23 6.96
C ALA A 215 -9.55 27.58 6.18
N ALA A 216 -9.35 27.32 4.88
CA ALA A 216 -10.34 26.66 4.02
C ALA A 216 -10.39 25.13 4.18
N ALA A 217 -9.44 24.50 4.89
CA ALA A 217 -9.33 23.04 4.99
C ALA A 217 -10.58 22.35 5.55
N GLY A 218 -11.33 23.01 6.42
CA GLY A 218 -12.59 22.50 6.99
C GLY A 218 -13.86 22.85 6.20
N SER A 219 -13.72 23.52 5.05
CA SER A 219 -14.86 23.96 4.24
C SER A 219 -15.40 22.84 3.34
N GLU A 220 -16.53 23.09 2.68
CA GLU A 220 -17.05 22.23 1.60
C GLU A 220 -16.00 22.00 0.50
N TRP A 221 -16.10 20.87 -0.18
CA TRP A 221 -15.09 20.45 -1.16
C TRP A 221 -14.83 21.47 -2.25
N GLN A 222 -15.87 22.11 -2.78
CA GLN A 222 -15.72 23.10 -3.84
C GLN A 222 -14.92 24.32 -3.37
N VAL A 223 -15.10 24.74 -2.11
CA VAL A 223 -14.34 25.85 -1.50
C VAL A 223 -12.88 25.45 -1.32
N LEU A 224 -12.62 24.27 -0.75
CA LEU A 224 -11.26 23.75 -0.59
C LEU A 224 -10.55 23.61 -1.94
N ARG A 225 -11.22 23.01 -2.94
CA ARG A 225 -10.68 22.84 -4.29
C ARG A 225 -10.35 24.18 -4.95
N ALA A 226 -11.23 25.16 -4.85
CA ALA A 226 -10.98 26.49 -5.39
C ALA A 226 -9.79 27.17 -4.71
N ALA A 227 -9.66 27.02 -3.38
CA ALA A 227 -8.52 27.54 -2.62
C ALA A 227 -7.20 26.86 -3.01
N VAL A 228 -7.19 25.53 -3.22
CA VAL A 228 -6.00 24.81 -3.69
C VAL A 228 -5.56 25.31 -5.07
N LEU A 229 -6.52 25.49 -6.00
CA LEU A 229 -6.23 25.93 -7.37
C LEU A 229 -5.80 27.39 -7.47
N SER A 230 -6.09 28.22 -6.46
CA SER A 230 -5.69 29.63 -6.43
C SER A 230 -4.31 29.87 -5.82
N VAL A 231 -3.75 28.89 -5.09
CA VAL A 231 -2.39 29.01 -4.56
C VAL A 231 -1.38 29.07 -5.70
N SER A 232 -0.57 30.13 -5.68
CA SER A 232 0.51 30.33 -6.63
C SER A 232 1.81 30.61 -5.88
N PHE A 233 2.90 30.04 -6.38
CA PHE A 233 4.22 30.16 -5.78
C PHE A 233 5.14 30.94 -6.72
N GLY A 234 5.76 31.99 -6.17
CA GLY A 234 6.63 32.90 -6.88
C GLY A 234 8.01 32.31 -7.18
N LYS A 235 8.86 33.11 -7.83
CA LYS A 235 10.29 32.79 -8.00
C LYS A 235 11.10 33.49 -6.91
N LEU A 236 11.91 32.73 -6.19
CA LEU A 236 12.83 33.28 -5.20
C LEU A 236 13.85 34.23 -5.85
N LYS A 237 13.95 35.46 -5.34
CA LYS A 237 14.86 36.51 -5.83
C LYS A 237 16.33 36.09 -5.69
N PRO A 238 17.23 36.35 -6.66
CA PRO A 238 18.62 35.92 -6.57
C PRO A 238 19.36 36.59 -5.40
N VAL A 239 19.96 35.79 -4.52
CA VAL A 239 20.79 36.28 -3.41
C VAL A 239 22.13 36.76 -3.96
N ARG A 240 22.44 38.05 -3.77
CA ARG A 240 23.72 38.67 -4.13
C ARG A 240 24.36 39.24 -2.86
N GLY A 241 25.35 38.54 -2.29
CA GLY A 241 26.08 39.00 -1.10
C GLY A 241 26.87 37.89 -0.42
N LYS A 242 28.04 38.22 0.14
CA LYS A 242 28.92 37.29 0.90
C LYS A 242 28.46 37.05 2.35
N GLU A 243 27.44 37.78 2.81
CA GLU A 243 26.96 37.77 4.19
C GLU A 243 25.92 36.67 4.47
N VAL A 244 25.39 36.02 3.43
CA VAL A 244 24.45 34.90 3.59
C VAL A 244 25.19 33.59 3.78
N LEU A 245 24.88 32.89 4.86
CA LEU A 245 25.42 31.56 5.15
C LEU A 245 24.82 30.53 4.17
N PRO A 246 25.66 29.77 3.43
CA PRO A 246 25.17 28.77 2.47
C PRO A 246 24.24 27.72 3.09
N GLN A 247 24.52 27.30 4.33
CA GLN A 247 23.71 26.31 5.04
C GLN A 247 22.27 26.79 5.28
N LEU A 248 22.08 28.03 5.74
CA LEU A 248 20.76 28.62 5.95
C LEU A 248 20.02 28.81 4.63
N LYS A 249 20.73 29.22 3.59
CA LYS A 249 20.16 29.36 2.24
C LYS A 249 19.66 28.02 1.70
N ASP A 250 20.42 26.94 1.89
CA ASP A 250 20.04 25.61 1.42
C ASP A 250 18.90 25.02 2.26
N GLN A 251 18.84 25.30 3.56
CA GLN A 251 17.71 24.93 4.43
C GLN A 251 16.41 25.64 4.02
N VAL A 252 16.46 26.97 3.84
CA VAL A 252 15.30 27.74 3.35
C VAL A 252 14.84 27.21 1.99
N LYS A 253 15.80 26.94 1.09
CA LYS A 253 15.48 26.32 -0.19
C LYS A 253 14.84 24.95 -0.02
N LYS A 254 15.30 24.09 0.89
CA LYS A 254 14.72 22.77 1.11
C LYS A 254 13.24 22.85 1.51
N TYR A 255 12.86 23.83 2.33
CA TYR A 255 11.46 24.09 2.67
C TYR A 255 10.66 24.71 1.53
N ALA A 256 11.32 25.47 0.64
CA ALA A 256 10.72 26.08 -0.55
C ALA A 256 10.82 25.20 -1.82
N THR A 257 11.48 24.03 -1.74
CA THR A 257 11.62 23.11 -2.88
C THR A 257 10.41 22.20 -2.87
N ARG A 258 9.63 22.36 -3.94
CA ARG A 258 8.36 21.70 -4.21
C ARG A 258 8.56 20.20 -4.44
#